data_AF-A0A495YM09-F1
#
_entry.id   AF-A0A495YM09-F1
#
_cell.length_a   1.000
_cell.length_b   1.000
_cell.length_c   1.000
_cell.angle_alpha   90.00
_cell.angle_beta   90.00
_cell.angle_gamma   90.00
#
_symmetry.space_group_name_H-M   'P 1'
#
loop_
_entity.id
_entity.type
_entity.pdbx_description
1 polymer ?
#
loop_
_entity_poly.entity_id
_entity_poly.type
_entity_poly.pdbx_seq_one_letter_code
_entity_poly.pdbx_strand_id
1 'polypeptide(L)'
;MLMGVAGTINSAILVRARAWPHVPASVERCELSLRYGKSDAIWEAHAVFRYGAGPTRHYDTTWQPAGSPVYSRSAASNLSREQFAAFTKTYCNAAADDGLRVSPMFPGIARRNEAVEGGAWVREVGFGLFAVVAGFMLCAVGIALLPWIEDRPNHAVKRKAPRARNRVSGS
;
A
#
# COMPACT_ATOMS: atom_id res chain seq x y z
N MET A 1 -10.59 0.40 1.88
CA MET A 1 -9.84 0.41 3.16
C MET A 1 -8.65 -0.55 3.17
N LEU A 2 -8.81 -1.85 2.89
CA LEU A 2 -7.70 -2.83 2.95
C LEU A 2 -6.45 -2.45 2.13
N MET A 3 -6.62 -1.97 0.89
CA MET A 3 -5.49 -1.49 0.06
C MET A 3 -4.77 -0.26 0.65
N GLY A 4 -5.49 0.62 1.36
CA GLY A 4 -4.90 1.77 2.06
C GLY A 4 -4.15 1.38 3.34
N VAL A 5 -4.63 0.35 4.04
CA VAL A 5 -3.96 -0.24 5.22
C VAL A 5 -2.65 -0.93 4.80
N ALA A 6 -2.65 -1.67 3.69
CA ALA A 6 -1.43 -2.29 3.16
C ALA A 6 -0.36 -1.25 2.79
N GLY A 7 -0.75 -0.13 2.15
CA GLY A 7 0.16 0.95 1.77
C GLY A 7 0.76 1.70 2.97
N THR A 8 -0.02 1.93 4.03
CA THR A 8 0.46 2.58 5.26
C THR A 8 1.43 1.68 6.04
N ILE A 9 1.18 0.37 6.10
CA ILE A 9 2.10 -0.60 6.72
C ILE A 9 3.42 -0.65 5.94
N ASN A 10 3.37 -0.73 4.61
CA ASN A 10 4.60 -0.77 3.80
C ASN A 10 5.43 0.51 3.98
N SER A 11 4.77 1.66 4.04
CA SER A 11 5.41 2.95 4.32
C SER A 11 6.09 2.99 5.69
N ALA A 12 5.41 2.53 6.74
CA ALA A 12 5.97 2.46 8.08
C ALA A 12 7.18 1.51 8.15
N ILE A 13 7.13 0.40 7.40
CA ILE A 13 8.25 -0.53 7.26
C ILE A 13 9.43 0.15 6.55
N LEU A 14 9.20 0.88 5.46
CA LEU A 14 10.25 1.62 4.75
C LEU A 14 10.89 2.70 5.64
N VAL A 15 10.08 3.43 6.43
CA VAL A 15 10.61 4.42 7.38
C VAL A 15 11.44 3.75 8.47
N ARG A 16 10.97 2.63 9.04
CA ARG A 16 11.75 1.85 10.02
C ARG A 16 13.00 1.24 9.41
N ALA A 17 12.96 0.86 8.14
CA ALA A 17 14.10 0.30 7.44
C ALA A 17 15.28 1.28 7.33
N ARG A 18 15.07 2.58 7.51
CA ARG A 18 16.17 3.58 7.63
C ARG A 18 17.08 3.33 8.82
N ALA A 19 16.62 2.62 9.85
CA ALA A 19 17.44 2.24 11.00
C ALA A 19 17.97 0.80 10.88
N TRP A 20 17.61 0.06 9.82
CA TRP A 20 18.10 -1.30 9.62
C TRP A 20 19.54 -1.30 9.08
N PRO A 21 20.35 -2.29 9.47
CA PRO A 21 21.70 -2.45 8.95
C PRO A 21 21.66 -2.64 7.44
N HIS A 22 22.62 -2.00 6.78
CA HIS A 22 22.92 -2.19 5.39
C HIS A 22 23.79 -3.43 5.22
N VAL A 23 23.39 -4.33 4.33
CA VAL A 23 24.00 -5.64 4.13
C VAL A 23 24.26 -5.84 2.63
N PRO A 24 25.45 -6.31 2.24
CA PRO A 24 25.71 -6.66 0.86
C PRO A 24 24.79 -7.80 0.41
N ALA A 25 24.28 -7.70 -0.80
CA ALA A 25 23.40 -8.69 -1.40
C ALA A 25 23.88 -9.02 -2.82
N SER A 26 23.77 -10.28 -3.21
CA SER A 26 24.00 -10.72 -4.58
C SER A 26 22.68 -10.82 -5.32
N VAL A 27 22.63 -10.36 -6.56
CA VAL A 27 21.46 -10.51 -7.42
C VAL A 27 21.53 -11.87 -8.12
N GLU A 28 20.62 -12.80 -7.79
CA GLU A 28 20.57 -14.12 -8.41
C GLU A 28 19.85 -14.09 -9.76
N ARG A 29 18.81 -13.26 -9.88
CA ARG A 29 18.07 -13.02 -11.12
C ARG A 29 17.70 -11.55 -11.17
N CYS A 30 17.85 -10.93 -12.33
CA CYS A 30 17.34 -9.60 -12.57
C CYS A 30 16.92 -9.45 -14.02
N GLU A 31 15.68 -8.98 -14.19
CA GLU A 31 15.02 -8.84 -15.46
C GLU A 31 14.42 -7.44 -15.55
N LEU A 32 14.52 -6.84 -16.72
CA LEU A 32 13.94 -5.54 -16.99
C LEU A 32 12.85 -5.70 -18.04
N SER A 33 11.68 -5.16 -17.73
CA SER A 33 10.49 -5.23 -18.57
C SER A 33 9.89 -3.83 -18.78
N LEU A 34 9.09 -3.69 -19.82
CA LEU A 34 8.30 -2.47 -20.03
C LEU A 34 6.86 -2.71 -19.61
N ARG A 35 6.39 -1.87 -18.71
CA ARG A 35 4.98 -1.79 -18.34
C ARG A 35 4.30 -0.73 -19.19
N TYR A 36 3.39 -1.18 -20.05
CA TYR A 36 2.64 -0.31 -20.95
C TYR A 36 1.39 0.25 -20.26
N GLY A 37 1.31 1.58 -20.22
CA GLY A 37 0.13 2.34 -19.83
C GLY A 37 -0.76 2.68 -21.03
N LYS A 38 -1.64 3.67 -20.84
CA LYS A 38 -2.57 4.10 -21.90
C LYS A 38 -1.84 4.76 -23.07
N SER A 39 -0.90 5.66 -22.78
CA SER A 39 -0.14 6.45 -23.76
C SER A 39 1.37 6.28 -23.62
N ASP A 40 1.83 5.73 -22.52
CA ASP A 40 3.21 5.65 -22.09
C ASP A 40 3.66 4.21 -21.83
N ALA A 41 4.97 4.05 -21.69
CA ALA A 41 5.62 2.82 -21.29
C ALA A 41 6.72 3.19 -20.29
N ILE A 42 6.70 2.52 -19.15
CA ILE A 42 7.67 2.72 -18.07
C ILE A 42 8.50 1.46 -17.86
N TRP A 43 9.75 1.62 -17.44
CA TRP A 43 10.60 0.50 -17.06
C TRP A 43 10.17 -0.08 -15.72
N GLU A 44 10.14 -1.40 -15.65
CA GLU A 44 9.92 -2.17 -14.43
C GLU A 44 11.00 -3.25 -14.33
N ALA A 45 11.83 -3.12 -13.30
CA ALA A 45 12.84 -4.08 -12.92
C ALA A 45 12.25 -5.09 -11.94
N HIS A 46 12.50 -6.36 -12.18
CA HIS A 46 12.28 -7.47 -11.25
C HIS A 46 13.65 -8.01 -10.87
N ALA A 47 13.89 -8.20 -9.57
CA ALA A 47 15.11 -8.85 -9.12
C ALA A 47 14.88 -9.72 -7.88
N VAL A 48 15.65 -10.82 -7.84
CA VAL A 48 15.75 -11.71 -6.70
C VAL A 48 17.14 -11.54 -6.09
N PHE A 49 17.17 -10.96 -4.90
CA PHE A 49 18.37 -10.76 -4.13
C PHE A 49 18.57 -11.92 -3.15
N ARG A 50 19.82 -12.30 -2.94
CA ARG A 50 20.25 -13.19 -1.88
C ARG A 50 21.19 -12.46 -0.95
N TYR A 51 21.01 -12.65 0.36
CA TYR A 51 21.75 -11.91 1.37
C TYR A 51 22.02 -12.74 2.63
N GLY A 52 23.14 -12.46 3.29
CA GLY A 52 23.58 -13.18 4.50
C GLY A 52 24.10 -14.60 4.25
N ALA A 53 24.58 -15.24 5.31
CA ALA A 53 25.09 -16.61 5.26
C ALA A 53 23.91 -17.61 5.39
N GLY A 54 23.44 -18.13 4.26
CA GLY A 54 22.45 -19.20 4.23
C GLY A 54 21.73 -19.33 2.88
N PRO A 55 21.24 -20.53 2.52
CA PRO A 55 20.53 -20.76 1.26
C PRO A 55 19.07 -20.31 1.25
N THR A 56 18.53 -19.76 2.35
CA THR A 56 17.09 -19.47 2.51
C THR A 56 16.73 -17.99 2.54
N ARG A 57 17.71 -17.08 2.44
CA ARG A 57 17.47 -15.64 2.55
C ARG A 57 17.41 -15.00 1.19
N HIS A 58 16.21 -14.98 0.65
CA HIS A 58 15.87 -14.37 -0.62
C HIS A 58 14.95 -13.17 -0.42
N TYR A 59 15.12 -12.16 -1.25
CA TYR A 59 14.24 -11.02 -1.32
C TYR A 59 13.87 -10.77 -2.79
N ASP A 60 12.62 -11.06 -3.12
CA ASP A 60 12.03 -10.77 -4.42
C ASP A 60 11.39 -9.39 -4.38
N THR A 61 11.69 -8.56 -5.38
CA THR A 61 11.08 -7.25 -5.51
C THR A 61 10.97 -6.80 -6.96
N THR A 62 9.86 -6.13 -7.25
CA THR A 62 9.69 -5.32 -8.45
C THR A 62 9.76 -3.83 -8.12
N TRP A 63 10.28 -3.04 -9.06
CA TRP A 63 10.26 -1.59 -8.97
C TRP A 63 10.46 -0.91 -10.30
N GLN A 64 10.18 0.39 -10.32
CA GLN A 64 10.61 1.29 -11.38
C GLN A 64 11.98 1.88 -11.00
N PRO A 65 13.05 1.64 -11.78
CA PRO A 65 14.37 2.21 -11.48
C PRO A 65 14.35 3.74 -11.46
N ALA A 66 15.03 4.35 -10.50
CA ALA A 66 15.12 5.81 -10.40
C ALA A 66 15.84 6.39 -11.63
N GLY A 67 15.31 7.49 -12.17
CA GLY A 67 15.86 8.12 -13.38
C GLY A 67 15.61 7.35 -14.68
N SER A 68 14.84 6.25 -14.66
CA SER A 68 14.52 5.53 -15.88
C SER A 68 13.69 6.39 -16.84
N PRO A 69 14.02 6.42 -18.14
CA PRO A 69 13.26 7.20 -19.12
C PRO A 69 11.84 6.65 -19.27
N VAL A 70 10.88 7.55 -19.46
CA VAL A 70 9.50 7.21 -19.82
C VAL A 70 9.35 7.37 -21.32
N TYR A 71 8.86 6.33 -21.99
CA TYR A 71 8.65 6.35 -23.43
C TYR A 71 7.17 6.52 -23.75
N SER A 72 6.87 7.10 -24.91
CA SER A 72 5.55 6.93 -25.50
C SER A 72 5.38 5.47 -25.94
N ARG A 73 4.14 5.00 -26.04
CA ARG A 73 3.85 3.62 -26.45
C ARG A 73 4.45 3.27 -27.82
N SER A 74 4.46 4.21 -28.76
CA SER A 74 5.04 4.04 -30.11
C SER A 74 6.57 4.08 -30.11
N ALA A 75 7.19 4.85 -29.22
CA ALA A 75 8.64 4.85 -29.07
C ALA A 75 9.12 3.54 -28.42
N ALA A 76 8.39 3.04 -27.43
CA ALA A 76 8.71 1.80 -26.72
C ALA A 76 8.70 0.57 -27.63
N SER A 77 7.82 0.51 -28.63
CA SER A 77 7.81 -0.59 -29.61
C SER A 77 9.04 -0.62 -30.53
N ASN A 78 9.78 0.48 -30.63
CA ASN A 78 10.98 0.60 -31.46
C ASN A 78 12.29 0.37 -30.68
N LEU A 79 12.20 0.00 -29.41
CA LEU A 79 13.39 -0.25 -28.58
C LEU A 79 14.09 -1.53 -29.02
N SER A 80 15.41 -1.41 -29.19
CA SER A 80 16.28 -2.50 -29.61
C SER A 80 16.59 -3.46 -28.45
N ARG A 81 16.91 -4.73 -28.75
CA ARG A 81 17.31 -5.71 -27.72
C ARG A 81 18.60 -5.30 -27.02
N GLU A 82 19.51 -4.65 -27.74
CA GLU A 82 20.76 -4.13 -27.21
C GLU A 82 20.51 -3.05 -26.14
N GLN A 83 19.55 -2.15 -26.38
CA GLN A 83 19.13 -1.16 -25.38
C GLN A 83 18.54 -1.83 -24.14
N PHE A 84 17.67 -2.83 -24.30
CA PHE A 84 17.16 -3.61 -23.17
C PHE A 84 18.30 -4.23 -22.37
N ALA A 85 19.23 -4.92 -23.02
CA ALA A 85 20.36 -5.57 -22.33
C ALA A 85 21.27 -4.56 -21.60
N ALA A 86 21.54 -3.40 -22.21
CA ALA A 86 22.33 -2.34 -21.61
C ALA A 86 21.64 -1.74 -20.37
N PHE A 87 20.34 -1.44 -20.45
CA PHE A 87 19.58 -0.93 -19.32
C PHE A 87 19.44 -1.98 -18.21
N THR A 88 19.15 -3.24 -18.55
CA THR A 88 19.13 -4.33 -17.57
C THR A 88 20.46 -4.39 -16.82
N LYS A 89 21.59 -4.45 -17.53
CA LYS A 89 22.91 -4.49 -16.89
C LYS A 89 23.14 -3.27 -15.99
N THR A 90 22.78 -2.08 -16.46
CA THR A 90 22.98 -0.84 -15.71
C THR A 90 22.18 -0.84 -14.40
N TYR A 91 20.87 -1.09 -14.47
CA TYR A 91 20.00 -1.03 -13.28
C TYR A 91 20.20 -2.22 -12.35
N CYS A 92 20.44 -3.42 -12.88
CA CYS A 92 20.70 -4.60 -12.06
C CYS A 92 22.04 -4.48 -11.32
N ASN A 93 23.09 -3.95 -11.96
CA ASN A 93 24.37 -3.72 -11.29
C ASN A 93 24.24 -2.64 -10.22
N ALA A 94 23.60 -1.51 -10.54
CA ALA A 94 23.36 -0.45 -9.56
C ALA A 94 22.60 -0.98 -8.33
N ALA A 95 21.61 -1.85 -8.52
CA ALA A 95 20.87 -2.44 -7.42
C ALA A 95 21.68 -3.48 -6.62
N ALA A 96 22.58 -4.23 -7.27
CA ALA A 96 23.49 -5.14 -6.59
C ALA A 96 24.52 -4.38 -5.73
N ASP A 97 25.09 -3.31 -6.29
CA ASP A 97 26.08 -2.47 -5.63
C ASP A 97 25.48 -1.70 -4.43
N ASP A 98 24.23 -1.26 -4.56
CA ASP A 98 23.49 -0.55 -3.50
C ASP A 98 23.03 -1.47 -2.36
N GLY A 99 22.86 -2.78 -2.59
CA GLY A 99 22.57 -3.76 -1.53
C GLY A 99 21.19 -3.60 -0.85
N LEU A 100 21.05 -4.22 0.32
CA LEU A 100 19.78 -4.31 1.03
C LEU A 100 19.88 -3.80 2.47
N ARG A 101 18.75 -3.28 2.97
CA ARG A 101 18.53 -3.06 4.40
C ARG A 101 17.72 -4.20 4.98
N VAL A 102 18.25 -4.86 6.01
CA VAL A 102 17.68 -6.09 6.58
C VAL A 102 17.28 -5.87 8.02
N SER A 103 16.06 -6.26 8.40
CA SER A 103 15.60 -6.12 9.77
C SER A 103 16.45 -6.97 10.72
N PRO A 104 17.03 -6.38 11.78
CA PRO A 104 17.86 -7.13 12.74
C PRO A 104 17.01 -8.08 13.59
N MET A 105 15.76 -7.70 13.86
CA MET A 105 14.80 -8.51 14.63
C MET A 105 14.17 -9.62 13.78
N PHE A 106 14.05 -9.42 12.46
CA PHE A 106 13.43 -10.37 11.55
C PHE A 106 14.27 -10.49 10.27
N PRO A 107 15.31 -11.34 10.26
CA PRO A 107 16.25 -11.44 9.14
C PRO A 107 15.65 -11.91 7.81
N GLY A 108 14.38 -12.32 7.79
CA GLY A 108 13.65 -12.61 6.55
C GLY A 108 12.99 -11.39 5.90
N ILE A 109 13.05 -10.22 6.55
CA ILE A 109 12.50 -8.97 6.01
C ILE A 109 13.65 -8.09 5.55
N ALA A 110 13.71 -7.87 4.24
CA ALA A 110 14.66 -6.98 3.60
C ALA A 110 13.94 -5.94 2.74
N ARG A 111 14.63 -4.81 2.49
CA ARG A 111 14.21 -3.75 1.56
C ARG A 111 15.42 -3.25 0.79
N ARG A 112 15.24 -2.85 -0.46
CA ARG A 112 16.32 -2.20 -1.23
C ARG A 112 16.73 -0.90 -0.57
N ASN A 113 18.03 -0.63 -0.49
CA ASN A 113 18.54 0.57 0.14
C ASN A 113 18.04 1.84 -0.59
N GLU A 114 18.06 1.85 -1.92
CA GLU A 114 17.53 2.92 -2.77
C GLU A 114 16.06 3.23 -2.50
N ALA A 115 15.23 2.23 -2.19
CA ALA A 115 13.81 2.45 -1.90
C ALA A 115 13.60 3.14 -0.54
N VAL A 116 14.50 2.86 0.41
CA VAL A 116 14.47 3.42 1.77
C VAL A 116 15.00 4.86 1.80
N GLU A 117 16.07 5.12 1.07
CA GLU A 117 16.74 6.42 0.99
C GLU A 117 16.06 7.36 -0.03
N GLY A 118 15.74 6.85 -1.22
CA GLY A 118 15.16 7.60 -2.34
C GLY A 118 13.70 8.02 -2.18
N GLY A 119 13.10 7.86 -1.00
CA GLY A 119 11.79 8.44 -0.71
C GLY A 119 10.59 7.68 -1.26
N ALA A 120 10.72 6.40 -1.61
CA ALA A 120 9.60 5.59 -2.13
C ALA A 120 8.39 5.57 -1.16
N TRP A 121 8.65 5.69 0.14
CA TRP A 121 7.63 5.84 1.19
C TRP A 121 6.76 7.08 1.02
N VAL A 122 7.26 8.19 0.46
CA VAL A 122 6.48 9.43 0.32
C VAL A 122 5.31 9.23 -0.64
N ARG A 123 5.56 8.57 -1.78
CA ARG A 123 4.54 8.24 -2.77
C ARG A 123 3.51 7.27 -2.20
N GLU A 124 3.95 6.26 -1.47
CA GLU A 124 3.06 5.26 -0.86
C GLU A 124 2.21 5.84 0.28
N VAL A 125 2.77 6.72 1.12
CA VAL A 125 2.02 7.46 2.15
C VAL A 125 0.95 8.33 1.51
N GLY A 126 1.27 9.04 0.43
CA GLY A 126 0.31 9.88 -0.29
C GLY A 126 -0.89 9.10 -0.82
N PHE A 127 -0.65 8.00 -1.54
CA PHE A 127 -1.73 7.13 -2.03
C PHE A 127 -2.52 6.45 -0.91
N GLY A 128 -1.83 5.98 0.14
CA GLY A 128 -2.45 5.34 1.29
C GLY A 128 -3.41 6.28 2.03
N LEU A 129 -2.95 7.50 2.34
CA LEU A 129 -3.76 8.51 3.01
C LEU A 129 -4.97 8.92 2.17
N PHE A 130 -4.76 9.15 0.87
CA PHE A 130 -5.86 9.48 -0.05
C PHE A 130 -6.94 8.39 -0.09
N ALA A 131 -6.53 7.12 -0.21
CA ALA A 131 -7.48 6.00 -0.24
C ALA A 131 -8.26 5.83 1.07
N VAL A 132 -7.64 6.13 2.22
CA VAL A 132 -8.32 6.11 3.52
C VAL A 132 -9.36 7.22 3.59
N VAL A 133 -8.98 8.47 3.26
CA VAL A 133 -9.89 9.63 3.29
C VAL A 133 -11.06 9.45 2.31
N ALA A 134 -10.77 9.01 1.08
CA ALA A 134 -11.81 8.73 0.08
C ALA A 134 -12.77 7.63 0.55
N GLY A 135 -12.26 6.57 1.18
CA GLY A 135 -13.08 5.51 1.77
C GLY A 135 -13.99 6.02 2.89
N PHE A 136 -13.49 6.88 3.78
CA PHE A 136 -14.30 7.49 4.84
C PHE A 136 -15.41 8.37 4.28
N MET A 137 -15.12 9.18 3.25
CA MET A 137 -16.12 10.01 2.58
C MET A 137 -17.23 9.17 1.96
N LEU A 138 -16.89 8.07 1.28
CA LEU A 138 -17.87 7.15 0.71
C LEU A 138 -18.75 6.46 1.77
N CYS A 139 -18.16 6.06 2.91
CA CYS A 139 -18.93 5.52 4.04
C CYS A 139 -19.86 6.57 4.65
N ALA A 140 -19.39 7.80 4.85
CA ALA A 140 -20.19 8.89 5.41
C ALA A 140 -21.37 9.26 4.50
N VAL A 141 -21.14 9.37 3.19
CA VAL A 141 -22.19 9.61 2.19
C VAL A 141 -23.17 8.44 2.14
N GLY A 142 -22.68 7.19 2.19
CA GLY A 142 -23.53 6.01 2.24
C GLY A 142 -24.44 5.98 3.47
N ILE A 143 -23.91 6.32 4.65
CA ILE A 143 -24.70 6.41 5.89
C ILE A 143 -25.70 7.57 5.82
N ALA A 144 -25.32 8.72 5.28
CA ALA A 144 -26.20 9.86 5.13
C ALA A 144 -27.37 9.63 4.15
N LEU A 145 -27.20 8.71 3.20
CA LEU A 145 -28.22 8.33 2.22
C LEU A 145 -29.07 7.13 2.66
N LEU A 146 -28.78 6.51 3.81
CA LEU A 146 -29.66 5.48 4.36
C LEU A 146 -30.97 6.15 4.80
N PRO A 147 -32.13 5.69 4.32
CA PRO A 147 -33.41 6.17 4.83
C PRO A 147 -33.48 5.78 6.30
N TRP A 148 -33.41 6.78 7.19
CA TRP A 148 -33.67 6.57 8.61
C TRP A 148 -35.07 5.95 8.72
N ILE A 149 -35.14 4.72 9.23
CA ILE A 149 -36.42 4.13 9.59
C ILE A 149 -36.91 4.97 10.77
N GLU A 150 -37.90 5.80 10.52
CA GLU A 150 -38.68 6.51 11.53
C GLU A 150 -39.24 5.48 12.52
N ASP A 151 -38.57 5.30 13.65
CA ASP A 151 -39.09 4.53 14.77
C ASP A 151 -40.32 5.26 15.33
N ARG A 152 -41.50 4.71 15.01
CA ARG A 152 -42.78 5.11 15.62
C ARG A 152 -42.67 5.04 17.15
N PRO A 153 -43.00 6.10 17.91
CA PRO A 153 -43.14 5.96 19.34
C PRO A 153 -44.52 5.38 19.66
N ASN A 154 -44.60 4.07 19.87
CA ASN A 154 -45.71 3.45 20.61
C ASN A 154 -45.19 2.82 21.90
N HIS A 155 -45.91 3.10 22.99
CA HIS A 155 -45.84 2.51 24.33
C HIS A 155 -44.91 3.17 25.37
N ALA A 156 -45.33 4.32 25.88
CA ALA A 156 -45.09 4.66 27.28
C ALA A 156 -46.19 4.03 28.16
N VAL A 157 -46.01 2.77 28.54
CA VAL A 157 -46.68 2.20 29.71
C VAL A 157 -45.97 2.75 30.95
N LYS A 158 -46.63 3.61 31.73
CA LYS A 158 -46.28 3.81 33.16
C LYS A 158 -47.53 3.76 34.04
N ARG A 159 -47.37 2.94 35.08
CA ARG A 159 -48.35 2.40 36.02
C ARG A 159 -48.87 3.42 37.06
N LYS A 160 -50.18 3.31 37.35
CA LYS A 160 -50.92 3.32 38.64
C LYS A 160 -50.78 4.50 39.62
N ALA A 161 -51.95 5.05 40.00
CA ALA A 161 -52.31 5.39 41.38
C ALA A 161 -53.84 5.16 41.61
N PRO A 162 -54.33 4.89 42.84
CA PRO A 162 -55.60 4.21 43.09
C PRO A 162 -56.79 5.12 43.52
N ARG A 163 -58.00 4.66 43.18
CA ARG A 163 -59.36 4.90 43.73
C ARG A 163 -59.61 6.11 44.67
N ALA A 164 -60.60 6.93 44.28
CA ALA A 164 -61.59 7.48 45.21
C ALA A 164 -63.00 7.22 44.65
N ARG A 165 -63.78 6.45 45.40
CA ARG A 165 -65.15 6.02 45.10
C ARG A 165 -66.08 6.89 45.94
N ASN A 166 -66.71 7.89 45.36
CA ASN A 166 -67.86 8.55 45.99
C ASN A 166 -69.14 8.21 45.20
N ARG A 167 -70.00 7.46 45.89
CA ARG A 167 -71.43 7.31 45.63
C ARG A 167 -72.11 8.68 45.72
N VAL A 168 -73.17 8.91 44.96
CA VAL A 168 -74.54 9.23 45.44
C VAL A 168 -75.50 9.18 44.24
N SER A 169 -76.66 8.59 44.49
CA SER A 169 -77.84 8.43 43.62
C SER A 169 -78.81 9.58 43.89
N GLY A 170 -79.60 10.00 42.88
CA GLY A 170 -80.89 10.66 43.13
C GLY A 170 -81.33 11.68 42.08
N SER A 171 -82.18 11.25 41.16
CA SER A 171 -83.54 11.80 40.92
C SER A 171 -84.30 10.83 40.01
#